data_AF-A0A7Y9T2R8-F1
#
_entry.id   AF-A0A7Y9T2R8-F1
#
_cell.length_a   1.000
_cell.length_b   1.000
_cell.length_c   1.000
_cell.angle_alpha   90.00
_cell.angle_beta   90.00
_cell.angle_gamma   90.00
#
_symmetry.space_group_name_H-M   'P 1'
#
loop_
_entity.id
_entity.type
_entity.pdbx_description
1 polymer ?
#
loop_
_entity_poly.entity_id
_entity_poly.type
_entity_poly.pdbx_seq_one_letter_code
_entity_poly.pdbx_strand_id
1 'polypeptide(L)'
;MASEEGQQTKRILGIFPNFRAVSANVHLPPQSVKEKFITATHDSFDYSSLFIPAFVAGINQATNSVPEFHQGAAGYGRYFWHTFVDQTSENYLVEFIVPTITREDTRYYTLGSGGFIKRAEYSLSRVVITRNDAGHNTFNISEIVGAGAAAGISNFYYPQSQRTFSNTASRWGTSVGIDAGTFLLHEFWPDINHKFFHGKQPSQ
;
A
#
# COMPACT_ATOMS: atom_id res chain seq x y z
N MET A 1 12.20 28.76 -3.13
CA MET A 1 11.80 28.09 -1.88
C MET A 1 10.32 27.75 -2.04
N ALA A 2 9.99 26.50 -2.33
CA ALA A 2 8.61 26.09 -2.55
C ALA A 2 7.92 25.93 -1.19
N SER A 3 6.73 26.50 -1.05
CA SER A 3 5.92 26.57 0.17
C SER A 3 5.44 25.18 0.62
N GLU A 4 5.64 24.87 1.91
CA GLU A 4 5.14 23.68 2.62
C GLU A 4 3.67 23.85 3.04
N GLU A 5 2.75 23.95 2.07
CA GLU A 5 1.31 24.10 2.35
C GLU A 5 0.56 22.83 1.87
N GLY A 6 -0.23 22.20 2.74
CA GLY A 6 -1.06 21.02 2.41
C GLY A 6 -0.33 19.74 2.03
N GLN A 7 0.94 19.62 2.40
CA GLN A 7 1.78 18.50 2.00
C GLN A 7 1.39 17.20 2.73
N GLN A 8 1.26 16.11 1.97
CA GLN A 8 1.18 14.76 2.49
C GLN A 8 2.29 14.54 3.52
N THR A 9 1.93 14.15 4.74
CA THR A 9 2.93 13.79 5.76
C THR A 9 3.57 12.46 5.37
N LYS A 10 4.77 12.15 5.87
CA LYS A 10 5.37 10.83 5.59
C LYS A 10 4.62 9.65 6.25
N ARG A 11 3.79 9.95 7.26
CA ARG A 11 3.00 8.97 8.01
C ARG A 11 1.63 9.51 8.37
N ILE A 12 0.61 8.69 8.22
CA ILE A 12 -0.76 8.95 8.68
C ILE A 12 -0.83 8.62 10.18
N LEU A 13 -1.31 9.57 10.98
CA LEU A 13 -1.38 9.49 12.45
C LEU A 13 -0.04 9.18 13.15
N GLY A 14 1.09 9.28 12.42
CA GLY A 14 2.40 8.84 12.89
C GLY A 14 2.62 7.32 12.92
N ILE A 15 1.64 6.50 12.52
CA ILE A 15 1.69 5.03 12.67
C ILE A 15 1.40 4.25 11.39
N PHE A 16 0.87 4.88 10.35
CA PHE A 16 0.65 4.27 9.05
C PHE A 16 1.59 4.90 8.01
N PRO A 17 2.23 4.12 7.13
CA PRO A 17 3.10 4.66 6.10
C PRO A 17 2.31 5.52 5.09
N ASN A 18 2.95 6.56 4.57
CA ASN A 18 2.37 7.48 3.58
C ASN A 18 3.43 7.94 2.57
N PHE A 19 4.47 7.14 2.34
CA PHE A 19 5.65 7.53 1.57
C PHE A 19 5.37 7.66 0.06
N ARG A 20 4.28 7.07 -0.42
CA ARG A 20 3.82 7.12 -1.81
C ARG A 20 2.82 8.25 -2.08
N ALA A 21 2.26 8.88 -1.06
CA ALA A 21 1.22 9.89 -1.25
C ALA A 21 1.82 11.23 -1.71
N VAL A 22 1.22 11.81 -2.76
CA VAL A 22 1.59 13.10 -3.32
C VAL A 22 0.36 14.01 -3.28
N SER A 23 0.53 15.21 -2.73
CA SER A 23 -0.55 16.20 -2.64
C SER A 23 -1.09 16.61 -4.01
N ALA A 24 -2.35 17.03 -4.02
CA ALA A 24 -3.02 17.53 -5.21
C ALA A 24 -2.22 18.69 -5.83
N ASN A 25 -2.31 18.80 -7.16
CA ASN A 25 -1.61 19.80 -7.98
C ASN A 25 -0.07 19.68 -8.03
N VAL A 26 0.54 18.80 -7.26
CA VAL A 26 1.97 18.52 -7.33
C VAL A 26 2.26 17.53 -8.46
N HIS A 27 3.13 17.94 -9.37
CA HIS A 27 3.60 17.11 -10.47
C HIS A 27 5.09 16.88 -10.32
N LEU A 28 5.45 15.68 -9.88
CA LEU A 28 6.84 15.29 -9.71
C LEU A 28 7.42 14.78 -11.03
N PRO A 29 8.74 14.88 -11.24
CA PRO A 29 9.40 14.20 -12.34
C PRO A 29 9.21 12.68 -12.25
N PRO A 30 9.46 11.95 -13.36
CA PRO A 30 9.38 10.49 -13.39
C PRO A 30 10.22 9.87 -12.25
N GLN A 31 9.71 8.82 -11.59
CA GLN A 31 10.47 8.16 -10.53
C GLN A 31 11.66 7.41 -11.14
N SER A 32 12.85 7.69 -10.63
CA SER A 32 14.03 6.87 -10.89
C SER A 32 13.92 5.50 -10.23
N VAL A 33 14.68 4.53 -10.75
CA VAL A 33 14.82 3.19 -10.16
C VAL A 33 15.23 3.25 -8.69
N LYS A 34 16.13 4.18 -8.35
CA LYS A 34 16.60 4.39 -6.98
C LYS A 34 15.48 4.88 -6.06
N GLU A 35 14.64 5.81 -6.53
CA GLU A 35 13.49 6.30 -5.75
C GLU A 35 12.47 5.18 -5.53
N LYS A 36 12.15 4.40 -6.57
CA LYS A 36 11.26 3.22 -6.46
C LYS A 36 11.77 2.23 -5.40
N PHE A 37 13.07 1.92 -5.41
CA PHE A 37 13.70 1.06 -4.38
C PHE A 37 13.63 1.65 -2.97
N ILE A 38 13.92 2.95 -2.83
CA ILE A 38 13.90 3.63 -1.53
C ILE A 38 12.47 3.67 -0.96
N THR A 39 11.48 3.96 -1.80
CA THR A 39 10.06 3.92 -1.42
C THR A 39 9.67 2.53 -0.92
N ALA A 40 9.91 1.48 -1.71
CA ALA A 40 9.64 0.10 -1.30
C ALA A 40 10.31 -0.27 0.03
N THR A 41 11.55 0.20 0.24
CA THR A 41 12.29 -0.03 1.47
C THR A 41 11.67 0.71 2.67
N HIS A 42 11.25 1.96 2.48
CA HIS A 42 10.53 2.71 3.51
C HIS A 42 9.17 2.08 3.83
N ASP A 43 8.38 1.74 2.81
CA ASP A 43 7.07 1.13 2.99
C ASP A 43 7.15 -0.29 3.58
N SER A 44 8.32 -0.94 3.56
CA SER A 44 8.54 -2.26 4.18
C SER A 44 9.17 -2.22 5.58
N PHE A 45 10.13 -1.32 5.82
CA PHE A 45 11.00 -1.37 7.01
C PHE A 45 10.92 -0.14 7.90
N ASP A 46 10.12 0.86 7.55
CA ASP A 46 9.81 1.91 8.50
C ASP A 46 9.03 1.34 9.70
N TYR A 47 9.18 1.93 10.88
CA TYR A 47 8.45 1.45 12.06
C TYR A 47 6.93 1.49 11.85
N SER A 48 6.41 2.44 11.05
CA SER A 48 4.97 2.50 10.75
C SER A 48 4.51 1.34 9.88
N SER A 49 5.40 0.74 9.09
CA SER A 49 5.09 -0.38 8.20
C SER A 49 4.76 -1.67 8.96
N LEU A 50 5.09 -1.75 10.25
CA LEU A 50 4.76 -2.89 11.09
C LEU A 50 3.28 -2.91 11.52
N PHE A 51 2.57 -1.78 11.42
CA PHE A 51 1.20 -1.68 11.91
C PHE A 51 0.21 -2.54 11.11
N ILE A 52 0.22 -2.45 9.77
CA ILE A 52 -0.70 -3.24 8.92
C ILE A 52 -0.47 -4.74 9.12
N PRO A 53 0.78 -5.28 9.06
CA PRO A 53 1.02 -6.69 9.34
C PRO A 53 0.59 -7.12 10.74
N ALA A 54 0.79 -6.28 11.77
CA ALA A 54 0.33 -6.57 13.13
C ALA A 54 -1.19 -6.66 13.21
N PHE A 55 -1.90 -5.68 12.63
CA PHE A 55 -3.35 -5.64 12.63
C PHE A 55 -3.95 -6.83 11.87
N VAL A 56 -3.46 -7.10 10.66
CA VAL A 56 -3.91 -8.21 9.82
C VAL A 56 -3.58 -9.56 10.47
N ALA A 57 -2.42 -9.71 11.11
CA ALA A 57 -2.10 -10.91 11.87
C ALA A 57 -3.08 -11.16 13.02
N GLY A 58 -3.51 -10.11 13.71
CA GLY A 58 -4.53 -10.19 14.76
C GLY A 58 -5.87 -10.69 14.22
N ILE A 59 -6.32 -10.15 13.08
CA ILE A 59 -7.55 -10.60 12.41
C ILE A 59 -7.43 -12.05 11.95
N ASN A 60 -6.32 -12.39 11.28
CA ASN A 60 -6.05 -13.73 10.77
C ASN A 60 -6.01 -14.77 11.89
N GLN A 61 -5.40 -14.41 13.02
CA GLN A 61 -5.42 -15.27 14.20
C GLN A 61 -6.83 -15.40 14.80
N ALA A 62 -7.55 -14.28 14.98
CA ALA A 62 -8.90 -14.30 15.56
C ALA A 62 -9.89 -15.12 14.72
N THR A 63 -9.70 -15.13 13.40
CA THR A 63 -10.50 -15.91 12.44
C THR A 63 -9.94 -17.30 12.17
N ASN A 64 -8.79 -17.64 12.76
CA ASN A 64 -8.09 -18.91 12.56
C ASN A 64 -7.85 -19.23 11.08
N SER A 65 -7.42 -18.24 10.29
CA SER A 65 -7.32 -18.35 8.83
C SER A 65 -6.27 -19.36 8.34
N VAL A 66 -5.26 -19.64 9.16
CA VAL A 66 -4.27 -20.71 8.95
C VAL A 66 -4.16 -21.55 10.22
N PRO A 67 -4.96 -22.63 10.35
CA PRO A 67 -5.02 -23.43 11.58
C PRO A 67 -3.67 -23.99 12.04
N GLU A 68 -2.74 -24.23 11.11
CA GLU A 68 -1.38 -24.71 11.38
C GLU A 68 -0.51 -23.70 12.14
N PHE A 69 -0.88 -22.42 12.17
CA PHE A 69 -0.18 -21.42 12.97
C PHE A 69 -0.58 -21.48 14.45
N HIS A 70 -1.68 -22.14 14.77
CA HIS A 70 -2.22 -22.23 16.13
C HIS A 70 -2.55 -20.85 16.73
N GLN A 71 -2.88 -20.85 18.03
CA GLN A 71 -3.36 -19.68 18.76
C GLN A 71 -2.38 -19.24 19.85
N GLY A 72 -2.74 -18.19 20.60
CA GLY A 72 -1.89 -17.57 21.62
C GLY A 72 -0.75 -16.73 21.02
N ALA A 73 0.17 -16.29 21.88
CA ALA A 73 1.26 -15.38 21.48
C ALA A 73 2.21 -16.00 20.43
N ALA A 74 2.49 -17.30 20.53
CA ALA A 74 3.29 -18.00 19.53
C ALA A 74 2.57 -18.09 18.18
N GLY A 75 1.25 -18.31 18.18
CA GLY A 75 0.44 -18.28 16.98
C GLY A 75 0.41 -16.89 16.35
N TYR A 76 0.21 -15.85 17.15
CA TYR A 76 0.30 -14.45 16.72
C TYR A 76 1.63 -14.18 16.01
N GLY A 77 2.75 -14.58 16.63
CA GLY A 77 4.07 -14.44 16.03
C GLY A 77 4.17 -15.07 14.64
N ARG A 78 3.57 -16.25 14.45
CA ARG A 78 3.50 -16.91 13.12
C ARG A 78 2.68 -16.11 12.12
N TYR A 79 1.46 -15.70 12.48
CA TYR A 79 0.65 -14.85 11.60
C TYR A 79 1.38 -13.54 11.26
N PHE A 80 2.02 -12.92 12.24
CA PHE A 80 2.73 -11.66 12.08
C PHE A 80 3.89 -11.76 11.10
N TRP A 81 4.82 -12.70 11.29
CA TRP A 81 5.98 -12.77 10.40
C TRP A 81 5.56 -13.15 8.98
N HIS A 82 4.56 -14.03 8.80
CA HIS A 82 4.05 -14.36 7.47
C HIS A 82 3.45 -13.14 6.79
N THR A 83 2.59 -12.39 7.50
CA THR A 83 1.96 -11.18 6.96
C THR A 83 2.99 -10.10 6.66
N PHE A 84 4.03 -9.98 7.50
CA PHE A 84 5.14 -9.06 7.27
C PHE A 84 5.94 -9.41 6.01
N VAL A 85 6.23 -10.69 5.78
CA VAL A 85 6.93 -11.14 4.57
C VAL A 85 6.04 -10.99 3.34
N ASP A 86 4.74 -11.28 3.45
CA ASP A 86 3.75 -11.06 2.38
C ASP A 86 3.80 -9.59 1.94
N GLN A 87 3.58 -8.65 2.86
CA GLN A 87 3.60 -7.21 2.58
C GLN A 87 4.95 -6.73 2.06
N THR A 88 6.05 -7.18 2.65
CA THR A 88 7.40 -6.77 2.19
C THR A 88 7.65 -7.23 0.77
N SER A 89 7.33 -8.49 0.45
CA SER A 89 7.53 -9.05 -0.90
C SER A 89 6.66 -8.33 -1.93
N GLU A 90 5.44 -7.98 -1.54
CA GLU A 90 4.51 -7.20 -2.34
C GLU A 90 5.03 -5.79 -2.59
N ASN A 91 5.40 -5.03 -1.56
CA ASN A 91 5.97 -3.69 -1.72
C ASN A 91 7.15 -3.69 -2.70
N TYR A 92 8.08 -4.66 -2.59
CA TYR A 92 9.19 -4.74 -3.54
C TYR A 92 8.74 -5.08 -4.97
N LEU A 93 7.69 -5.88 -5.16
CA LEU A 93 7.19 -6.21 -6.50
C LEU A 93 6.35 -5.08 -7.10
N VAL A 94 5.42 -4.51 -6.33
CA VAL A 94 4.46 -3.47 -6.71
C VAL A 94 5.11 -2.10 -6.82
N GLU A 95 6.12 -1.80 -5.99
CA GLU A 95 6.68 -0.44 -5.89
C GLU A 95 8.09 -0.31 -6.46
N PHE A 96 8.79 -1.43 -6.68
CA PHE A 96 10.15 -1.42 -7.20
C PHE A 96 10.35 -2.24 -8.48
N ILE A 97 10.19 -3.56 -8.42
CA ILE A 97 10.63 -4.46 -9.49
C ILE A 97 9.75 -4.33 -10.73
N VAL A 98 8.45 -4.62 -10.60
CA VAL A 98 7.50 -4.53 -11.73
C VAL A 98 7.41 -3.11 -12.29
N PRO A 99 7.21 -2.05 -11.49
CA PRO A 99 7.06 -0.69 -12.02
C PRO A 99 8.36 -0.13 -12.65
N THR A 100 9.53 -0.69 -12.32
CA THR A 100 10.77 -0.37 -13.02
C THR A 100 10.77 -0.95 -14.44
N ILE A 101 10.23 -2.16 -14.61
CA ILE A 101 10.15 -2.85 -15.91
C ILE A 101 9.06 -2.25 -16.78
N THR A 102 7.88 -2.01 -16.21
CA THR A 102 6.69 -1.48 -16.90
C THR A 102 6.69 0.04 -17.06
N ARG A 103 7.65 0.72 -16.40
CA ARG A 103 7.77 2.19 -16.39
C ARG A 103 6.54 2.87 -15.79
N GLU A 104 6.06 2.33 -14.67
CA GLU A 104 4.92 2.86 -13.91
C GLU A 104 5.39 3.78 -12.77
N ASP A 105 4.64 4.86 -12.53
CA ASP A 105 4.80 5.72 -11.35
C ASP A 105 3.97 5.11 -10.21
N THR A 106 4.64 4.79 -9.11
CA THR A 106 4.04 4.04 -7.99
C THR A 106 3.38 4.96 -6.97
N ARG A 107 3.54 6.28 -7.13
CA ARG A 107 3.00 7.30 -6.24
C ARG A 107 1.50 7.45 -6.41
N TYR A 108 0.83 7.63 -5.28
CA TYR A 108 -0.59 7.98 -5.23
C TYR A 108 -0.74 9.50 -5.25
N TYR A 109 -1.16 10.07 -6.38
CA TYR A 109 -1.47 11.49 -6.49
C TYR A 109 -2.91 11.72 -6.04
N THR A 110 -3.11 12.47 -4.96
CA THR A 110 -4.46 12.76 -4.48
C THR A 110 -5.23 13.63 -5.46
N LEU A 111 -6.54 13.39 -5.59
CA LEU A 111 -7.42 14.29 -6.33
C LEU A 111 -7.63 15.60 -5.56
N GLY A 112 -7.77 15.52 -4.23
CA GLY A 112 -7.78 16.65 -3.28
C GLY A 112 -8.98 17.59 -3.38
N SER A 113 -9.83 17.45 -4.40
CA SER A 113 -11.00 18.31 -4.62
C SER A 113 -12.21 17.50 -5.10
N GLY A 114 -13.41 18.03 -4.86
CA GLY A 114 -14.68 17.39 -5.16
C GLY A 114 -15.31 16.68 -3.96
N GLY A 115 -16.55 16.22 -4.14
CA GLY A 115 -17.30 15.52 -3.10
C GLY A 115 -16.70 14.16 -2.73
N PHE A 116 -17.08 13.64 -1.56
CA PHE A 116 -16.59 12.38 -1.01
C PHE A 116 -16.64 11.21 -2.01
N ILE A 117 -17.79 11.01 -2.67
CA ILE A 117 -17.98 9.88 -3.62
C ILE A 117 -16.99 9.97 -4.78
N LYS A 118 -16.85 11.14 -5.41
CA LYS A 118 -15.94 11.34 -6.54
C LYS A 118 -14.49 11.02 -6.18
N ARG A 119 -14.06 11.45 -5.00
CA ARG A 119 -12.71 11.22 -4.49
C ARG A 119 -12.49 9.74 -4.14
N ALA A 120 -13.47 9.10 -3.49
CA ALA A 120 -13.42 7.69 -3.17
C ALA A 120 -13.38 6.80 -4.44
N GLU A 121 -14.23 7.09 -5.44
CA GLU A 121 -14.21 6.41 -6.74
C GLU A 121 -12.86 6.58 -7.44
N TYR A 122 -12.31 7.81 -7.43
CA TYR A 122 -10.96 8.06 -7.93
C TYR A 122 -9.92 7.22 -7.19
N SER A 123 -9.90 7.21 -5.85
CA SER A 123 -8.95 6.42 -5.06
C SER A 123 -9.03 4.94 -5.36
N LEU A 124 -10.24 4.38 -5.38
CA LEU A 124 -10.46 2.96 -5.66
C LEU A 124 -10.06 2.60 -7.10
N SER A 125 -10.25 3.51 -8.06
CA SER A 125 -9.79 3.30 -9.43
C SER A 125 -8.26 3.16 -9.54
N ARG A 126 -7.48 3.68 -8.57
CA ARG A 126 -6.01 3.64 -8.62
C ARG A 126 -5.40 2.25 -8.45
N VAL A 127 -6.18 1.31 -7.93
CA VAL A 127 -5.82 -0.11 -7.90
C VAL A 127 -5.65 -0.68 -9.32
N VAL A 128 -6.48 -0.23 -10.27
CA VAL A 128 -6.49 -0.75 -11.65
C VAL A 128 -5.92 0.24 -12.67
N ILE A 129 -5.87 1.53 -12.34
CA ILE A 129 -5.34 2.59 -13.20
C ILE A 129 -4.20 3.29 -12.47
N THR A 130 -2.99 3.24 -13.01
CA THR A 130 -1.86 4.03 -12.50
C THR A 130 -1.38 5.07 -13.50
N ARG A 131 -0.49 5.97 -13.07
CA ARG A 131 0.22 6.90 -13.95
C ARG A 131 1.52 6.22 -14.38
N ASN A 132 1.94 6.38 -15.62
CA ASN A 132 3.26 5.92 -16.06
C ASN A 132 4.33 6.99 -15.86
N ASP A 133 5.59 6.62 -16.03
CA ASP A 133 6.73 7.53 -15.91
C ASP A 133 6.65 8.70 -16.91
N ALA A 134 5.90 8.59 -18.02
CA ALA A 134 5.64 9.68 -18.96
C ALA A 134 4.47 10.60 -18.54
N GLY A 135 3.73 10.23 -17.51
CA GLY A 135 2.66 10.99 -16.92
C GLY A 135 1.25 10.69 -17.41
N HIS A 136 1.08 9.66 -18.23
CA HIS A 136 -0.23 9.23 -18.74
C HIS A 136 -0.83 8.13 -17.87
N ASN A 137 -2.17 8.04 -17.85
CA ASN A 137 -2.84 6.91 -17.22
C ASN A 137 -2.61 5.63 -18.03
N THR A 138 -2.34 4.54 -17.32
CA THR A 138 -2.16 3.18 -17.84
C THR A 138 -2.87 2.18 -16.92
N PHE A 139 -3.09 0.96 -17.38
CA PHE A 139 -3.46 -0.14 -16.50
C PHE A 139 -2.35 -0.36 -15.47
N ASN A 140 -2.72 -0.54 -14.19
CA ASN A 140 -1.78 -0.74 -13.09
C ASN A 140 -1.27 -2.18 -13.06
N ILE A 141 -0.29 -2.47 -13.92
CA ILE A 141 0.34 -3.78 -14.04
C ILE A 141 1.11 -4.09 -12.75
N SER A 142 1.82 -3.11 -12.19
CA SER A 142 2.60 -3.29 -10.98
C SER A 142 1.77 -3.77 -9.81
N GLU A 143 0.61 -3.17 -9.58
CA GLU A 143 -0.30 -3.61 -8.51
C GLU A 143 -0.83 -5.02 -8.79
N ILE A 144 -1.48 -5.22 -9.94
CA ILE A 144 -2.24 -6.44 -10.20
C ILE A 144 -1.31 -7.65 -10.35
N VAL A 145 -0.25 -7.51 -11.13
CA VAL A 145 0.70 -8.60 -11.40
C VAL A 145 1.73 -8.71 -10.27
N GLY A 146 2.18 -7.59 -9.69
CA GLY A 146 3.13 -7.60 -8.57
C GLY A 146 2.53 -8.24 -7.32
N ALA A 147 1.32 -7.84 -6.92
CA ALA A 147 0.61 -8.46 -5.80
C ALA A 147 0.34 -9.96 -6.05
N GLY A 148 -0.05 -10.31 -7.28
CA GLY A 148 -0.26 -11.71 -7.67
C GLY A 148 1.03 -12.55 -7.59
N ALA A 149 2.16 -12.00 -8.03
CA ALA A 149 3.46 -12.63 -7.91
C ALA A 149 3.90 -12.77 -6.44
N ALA A 150 3.66 -11.76 -5.60
CA ALA A 150 3.92 -11.80 -4.16
C ALA A 150 3.09 -12.90 -3.46
N ALA A 151 1.79 -12.98 -3.76
CA ALA A 151 0.92 -14.04 -3.25
C ALA A 151 1.35 -15.45 -3.73
N GLY A 152 1.98 -15.54 -4.90
CA GLY A 152 2.64 -16.75 -5.40
C GLY A 152 3.90 -17.10 -4.60
N ILE A 153 4.75 -16.12 -4.30
CA ILE A 153 5.94 -16.27 -3.46
C ILE A 153 5.56 -16.76 -2.06
N SER A 154 4.42 -16.35 -1.54
CA SER A 154 3.98 -16.78 -0.22
C SER A 154 3.85 -18.30 -0.08
N ASN A 155 3.60 -19.01 -1.18
CA ASN A 155 3.55 -20.48 -1.17
C ASN A 155 4.88 -21.13 -0.77
N PHE A 156 6.02 -20.44 -0.80
CA PHE A 156 7.29 -21.03 -0.37
C PHE A 156 7.38 -21.18 1.15
N TYR A 157 6.73 -20.30 1.92
CA TYR A 157 6.87 -20.26 3.38
C TYR A 157 5.56 -20.54 4.14
N TYR A 158 4.40 -20.54 3.50
CA TYR A 158 3.15 -21.02 4.12
C TYR A 158 3.09 -22.56 4.25
N PRO A 159 2.27 -23.14 5.16
CA PRO A 159 2.07 -24.59 5.29
C PRO A 159 1.58 -25.23 4.00
N GLN A 160 1.91 -26.51 3.77
CA GLN A 160 1.61 -27.20 2.50
C GLN A 160 0.11 -27.19 2.13
N SER A 161 -0.77 -27.36 3.12
CA SER A 161 -2.23 -27.25 2.98
C SER A 161 -2.70 -25.90 2.48
N GLN A 162 -1.92 -24.84 2.68
CA GLN A 162 -2.23 -23.46 2.30
C GLN A 162 -1.71 -23.06 0.92
N ARG A 163 -0.98 -23.96 0.24
CA ARG A 163 -0.33 -23.72 -1.07
C ARG A 163 -1.24 -24.07 -2.26
N THR A 164 -2.53 -23.76 -2.14
CA THR A 164 -3.52 -23.98 -3.19
C THR A 164 -3.74 -22.72 -4.00
N PHE A 165 -4.18 -22.85 -5.26
CA PHE A 165 -4.53 -21.72 -6.10
C PHE A 165 -5.60 -20.82 -5.44
N SER A 166 -6.61 -21.43 -4.80
CA SER A 166 -7.66 -20.69 -4.10
C SER A 166 -7.11 -19.83 -2.97
N ASN A 167 -6.19 -20.37 -2.16
CA ASN A 167 -5.63 -19.63 -1.03
C ASN A 167 -4.65 -18.55 -1.51
N THR A 168 -3.90 -18.80 -2.58
CA THR A 168 -3.10 -17.78 -3.25
C THR A 168 -3.96 -16.65 -3.80
N ALA A 169 -5.05 -16.97 -4.50
CA ALA A 169 -5.98 -15.97 -5.03
C ALA A 169 -6.66 -15.18 -3.91
N SER A 170 -6.98 -15.82 -2.78
CA SER A 170 -7.50 -15.14 -1.60
C SER A 170 -6.49 -14.17 -1.00
N ARG A 171 -5.21 -14.54 -0.90
CA ARG A 171 -4.15 -13.64 -0.39
C ARG A 171 -3.93 -12.46 -1.32
N TRP A 172 -3.90 -12.70 -2.63
CA TRP A 172 -3.84 -11.65 -3.65
C TRP A 172 -5.03 -10.68 -3.54
N GLY A 173 -6.26 -11.20 -3.41
CA GLY A 173 -7.45 -10.36 -3.23
C GLY A 173 -7.43 -9.55 -1.94
N THR A 174 -6.93 -10.14 -0.84
CA THR A 174 -6.75 -9.43 0.43
C THR A 174 -5.76 -8.28 0.29
N SER A 175 -4.63 -8.49 -0.37
CA SER A 175 -3.62 -7.44 -0.46
C SER A 175 -4.06 -6.28 -1.36
N VAL A 176 -4.65 -6.59 -2.53
CA VAL A 176 -5.32 -5.60 -3.38
C VAL A 176 -6.41 -4.82 -2.61
N GLY A 177 -7.15 -5.49 -1.72
CA GLY A 177 -8.13 -4.83 -0.85
C GLY A 177 -7.51 -3.91 0.19
N ILE A 178 -6.35 -4.28 0.76
CA ILE A 178 -5.58 -3.44 1.68
C ILE A 178 -5.04 -2.20 0.95
N ASP A 179 -4.53 -2.35 -0.28
CA ASP A 179 -4.04 -1.23 -1.07
C ASP A 179 -5.16 -0.26 -1.44
N ALA A 180 -6.32 -0.77 -1.83
CA ALA A 180 -7.52 0.04 -2.05
C ALA A 180 -7.90 0.88 -0.82
N GLY A 181 -7.84 0.27 0.37
CA GLY A 181 -8.04 0.96 1.64
C GLY A 181 -6.98 2.01 1.92
N THR A 182 -5.71 1.70 1.62
CA THR A 182 -4.57 2.61 1.80
C THR A 182 -4.68 3.82 0.88
N PHE A 183 -5.11 3.66 -0.38
CA PHE A 183 -5.37 4.78 -1.29
C PHE A 183 -6.49 5.70 -0.82
N LEU A 184 -7.55 5.16 -0.23
CA LEU A 184 -8.58 5.98 0.43
C LEU A 184 -7.99 6.76 1.60
N LEU A 185 -7.16 6.12 2.43
CA LEU A 185 -6.49 6.80 3.53
C LEU A 185 -5.58 7.93 3.02
N HIS A 186 -4.78 7.69 1.97
CA HIS A 186 -3.94 8.72 1.35
C HIS A 186 -4.77 9.91 0.82
N GLU A 187 -5.91 9.65 0.16
CA GLU A 187 -6.78 10.68 -0.39
C GLU A 187 -7.39 11.59 0.68
N PHE A 188 -7.87 11.00 1.77
CA PHE A 188 -8.62 11.73 2.79
C PHE A 188 -7.77 12.18 3.99
N TRP A 189 -6.54 11.68 4.10
CA TRP A 189 -5.66 12.04 5.22
C TRP A 189 -5.41 13.55 5.35
N PRO A 190 -5.14 14.33 4.29
CA PRO A 190 -4.96 15.78 4.43
C PRO A 190 -6.16 16.47 5.12
N ASP A 191 -7.39 16.05 4.82
CA ASP A 191 -8.61 16.61 5.41
C ASP A 191 -8.75 16.21 6.88
N ILE A 192 -8.48 14.94 7.21
CA ILE A 192 -8.51 14.42 8.57
C ILE A 192 -7.45 15.13 9.42
N ASN A 193 -6.22 15.23 8.91
CA ASN A 193 -5.11 15.89 9.56
C ASN A 193 -5.41 17.37 9.83
N HIS A 194 -6.03 18.05 8.87
CA HIS A 194 -6.44 19.44 9.05
C HIS A 194 -7.53 19.57 10.13
N LYS A 195 -8.60 18.78 10.04
CA LYS A 195 -9.78 18.90 10.90
C LYS A 195 -9.50 18.55 12.37
N PHE A 196 -8.67 17.53 12.60
CA PHE A 196 -8.49 16.97 13.95
C PHE A 196 -7.11 17.26 14.55
N PHE A 197 -6.10 17.50 13.72
CA PHE A 197 -4.71 17.67 14.17
C PHE A 197 -4.12 19.04 13.79
N HIS A 198 -4.96 19.94 13.27
CA HIS A 198 -4.60 21.31 12.88
C HIS A 198 -3.44 21.37 11.87
N GLY A 199 -3.29 20.34 11.04
CA GLY A 199 -2.40 20.38 9.88
C GLY A 199 -2.77 21.51 8.91
N LYS A 200 -1.80 22.11 8.21
CA LYS A 200 -2.05 23.21 7.27
C LYS A 200 -2.85 22.72 6.04
N GLN A 201 -3.82 23.50 5.55
CA GLN A 201 -4.65 23.14 4.39
C GLN A 201 -3.85 23.04 3.08
N PRO A 202 -4.24 22.17 2.13
CA PRO A 202 -3.92 22.32 0.72
C PRO A 202 -4.62 23.55 0.15
N SER A 203 -3.89 24.38 -0.59
CA SER A 203 -4.48 25.46 -1.38
C SER A 203 -5.38 24.87 -2.47
N GLN A 204 -6.60 25.40 -2.56
CA GLN A 204 -7.60 25.05 -3.57
C GLN A 204 -7.19 25.50 -4.97
#